data_AF-A0A165XBG1-F1
#
_entry.id   AF-A0A165XBG1-F1
#
_cell.length_a   1.000
_cell.length_b   1.000
_cell.length_c   1.000
_cell.angle_alpha   90.00
_cell.angle_beta   90.00
_cell.angle_gamma   90.00
#
_symmetry.space_group_name_H-M   'P 1'
#
loop_
_entity.id
_entity.type
_entity.pdbx_description
1 polymer ?
#
loop_
_entity_poly.entity_id
_entity_poly.type
_entity_poly.pdbx_seq_one_letter_code
_entity_poly.pdbx_strand_id
1 'polypeptide(L)'
;PPAVFVHLDPQYRERFVLGYQQDAKFKRHWETADTPSDSWHPGQRYFKDEDGLLFFRDADFVPRLCVPESERNFVLDESHNSPYETGHAG
;
A
#
# COMPACT_ATOMS: atom_id res chain seq x y z
N PRO A 1 3.36 -12.25 13.53
CA PRO A 1 2.21 -11.99 12.63
C PRO A 1 2.65 -12.12 11.16
N PRO A 2 1.90 -12.82 10.29
CA PRO A 2 2.23 -12.84 8.87
C PRO A 2 1.99 -11.42 8.33
N ALA A 3 3.08 -10.70 8.05
CA ALA A 3 3.01 -9.55 7.18
C ALA A 3 2.61 -10.11 5.82
N VAL A 4 1.41 -9.76 5.33
CA VAL A 4 1.03 -10.08 3.96
C VAL A 4 1.93 -9.23 3.08
N PHE A 5 3.01 -9.83 2.58
CA PHE A 5 3.86 -9.24 1.55
C PHE A 5 3.08 -9.31 0.25
N VAL A 6 2.39 -8.23 -0.09
CA VAL A 6 1.74 -8.11 -1.40
C VAL A 6 2.85 -7.89 -2.42
N HIS A 7 3.28 -8.95 -3.10
CA HIS A 7 4.20 -8.85 -4.21
C HIS A 7 3.42 -8.44 -5.46
N LEU A 8 3.38 -7.14 -5.76
CA LEU A 8 2.84 -6.66 -7.04
C LEU A 8 3.85 -6.91 -8.17
N ASP A 9 3.31 -7.30 -9.32
CA ASP A 9 4.05 -7.37 -10.58
C ASP A 9 4.73 -6.00 -10.88
N PRO A 10 5.97 -5.97 -11.39
CA PRO A 10 6.75 -4.73 -11.53
C PRO A 10 6.02 -3.62 -12.30
N GLN A 11 5.27 -4.00 -13.35
CA GLN A 11 4.48 -3.07 -14.15
C GLN A 11 3.37 -2.37 -13.33
N TYR A 12 2.77 -3.06 -12.37
CA TYR A 12 1.73 -2.47 -11.51
C TYR A 12 2.35 -1.64 -10.40
N ARG A 13 3.50 -2.05 -9.89
CA ARG A 13 4.26 -1.25 -8.91
C ARG A 13 4.59 0.13 -9.45
N GLU A 14 5.11 0.23 -10.67
CA GLU A 14 5.41 1.53 -11.29
C GLU A 14 4.15 2.42 -11.38
N ARG A 15 3.01 1.83 -11.76
CA ARG A 15 1.73 2.53 -11.80
C ARG A 15 1.28 3.02 -10.42
N PHE A 16 1.46 2.22 -9.38
CA PHE A 16 1.15 2.61 -8.01
C PHE A 16 2.03 3.78 -7.56
N VAL A 17 3.34 3.70 -7.79
CA VAL A 17 4.29 4.77 -7.46
C VAL A 17 3.94 6.08 -8.17
N LEU A 18 3.64 6.02 -9.47
CA LEU A 18 3.18 7.17 -10.24
C LEU A 18 1.82 7.69 -9.76
N GLY A 19 0.93 6.79 -9.35
CA GLY A 19 -0.37 7.10 -8.79
C GLY A 19 -0.26 7.89 -7.50
N TYR A 20 0.64 7.50 -6.58
CA TYR A 20 0.86 8.25 -5.33
C TYR A 20 1.29 9.70 -5.56
N GLN A 21 2.16 9.95 -6.54
CA GLN A 21 2.65 11.30 -6.85
C GLN A 21 1.55 12.23 -7.36
N GLN A 22 0.48 11.67 -7.92
CA GLN A 22 -0.65 12.38 -8.52
C GLN A 22 -1.89 12.39 -7.63
N ASP A 23 -2.01 11.44 -6.70
CA ASP A 23 -3.14 11.32 -5.79
C ASP A 23 -3.04 12.34 -4.65
N ALA A 24 -3.96 13.31 -4.61
CA ALA A 24 -3.95 14.37 -3.60
C ALA A 24 -4.03 13.85 -2.14
N LYS A 25 -4.62 12.67 -1.92
CA LYS A 25 -4.71 12.06 -0.58
C LYS A 25 -3.38 11.43 -0.18
N PHE A 26 -2.74 10.71 -1.09
CA PHE A 26 -1.55 9.93 -0.77
C PHE A 26 -0.24 10.64 -1.04
N LYS A 27 -0.19 11.66 -1.90
CA LYS A 27 1.04 12.35 -2.29
C LYS A 27 1.87 12.78 -1.09
N ARG A 28 1.26 13.54 -0.17
CA ARG A 28 1.97 14.03 1.01
C ARG A 28 2.43 12.88 1.91
N HIS A 29 1.59 11.88 2.12
CA HIS A 29 1.93 10.71 2.93
C HIS A 29 3.06 9.89 2.31
N TRP A 30 3.05 9.73 0.99
CA TRP A 30 4.11 9.08 0.24
C TRP A 30 5.40 9.91 0.35
N GLU A 31 5.40 11.20 0.07
CA GLU A 31 6.59 12.05 0.17
C GLU A 31 7.24 12.00 1.57
N THR A 32 6.45 11.97 2.64
CA THR A 32 6.95 11.93 4.02
C THR A 32 7.16 10.54 4.61
N ALA A 33 6.71 9.48 3.93
CA ALA A 33 6.86 8.13 4.44
C ALA A 33 8.30 7.65 4.21
N ASP A 34 8.96 7.34 5.32
CA ASP A 34 10.23 6.62 5.32
C ASP A 34 10.02 5.12 5.12
N THR A 35 11.06 4.48 4.61
CA THR A 35 11.24 3.04 4.76
C THR A 35 11.47 2.77 6.23
N PRO A 36 10.66 1.92 6.89
CA PRO A 36 10.75 1.74 8.33
C PRO A 36 12.14 1.20 8.68
N SER A 37 12.96 2.04 9.30
CA SER A 37 14.11 1.56 10.06
C SER A 37 13.59 0.84 11.31
N ASP A 38 14.41 -0.04 11.89
CA ASP A 38 14.07 -0.94 13.02
C ASP A 38 13.36 -0.22 14.21
N SER A 39 13.54 1.10 14.31
CA SER A 39 12.89 2.00 15.27
C SER A 39 11.45 2.35 14.87
N TRP A 40 10.48 1.51 15.22
CA TRP A 40 9.06 1.85 15.07
C TRP A 40 8.66 3.07 15.93
N HIS A 41 7.98 4.06 15.31
CA HIS A 41 7.42 5.22 16.00
C HIS A 41 5.88 5.19 16.03
N PRO A 42 5.22 5.33 17.19
CA PRO A 42 3.75 5.27 17.31
C PRO A 42 3.01 6.41 16.57
N GLY A 43 3.71 7.48 16.19
CA GLY A 43 3.16 8.55 15.34
C GLY A 43 3.19 8.25 13.84
N GLN A 44 3.92 7.22 13.41
CA GLN A 44 4.15 6.94 11.99
C GLN A 44 3.25 5.80 11.52
N ARG A 45 2.04 6.16 11.07
CA ARG A 45 1.06 5.21 10.52
C ARG A 45 1.27 4.88 9.05
N TYR A 46 1.99 5.73 8.33
CA TYR A 46 2.33 5.53 6.93
C TYR A 46 3.82 5.22 6.78
N PHE A 47 4.14 4.22 5.96
CA PHE A 47 5.51 3.81 5.69
C PHE A 47 5.62 3.25 4.27
N LYS A 48 6.84 3.26 3.72
CA LYS A 48 7.14 2.64 2.43
C LYS A 48 7.87 1.32 2.60
N ASP A 49 7.70 0.41 1.67
CA ASP A 49 8.64 -0.70 1.52
C ASP A 49 9.81 -0.32 0.59
N GLU A 50 10.72 -1.26 0.34
CA GLU A 50 11.89 -1.10 -0.53
C GLU A 50 11.49 -0.82 -1.99
N ASP A 51 10.31 -1.30 -2.40
CA ASP A 51 9.72 -1.14 -3.72
C ASP A 51 8.95 0.19 -3.89
N GLY A 52 8.92 1.01 -2.83
CA GLY A 52 8.31 2.34 -2.83
C GLY A 52 6.78 2.33 -2.72
N LEU A 53 6.16 1.19 -2.41
CA LEU A 53 4.73 1.10 -2.18
C LEU A 53 4.37 1.71 -0.82
N LEU A 54 3.24 2.42 -0.75
CA LEU A 54 2.79 3.05 0.48
C LEU A 54 1.88 2.11 1.25
N PHE A 55 2.18 1.92 2.53
CA PHE A 55 1.35 1.16 3.45
C PHE A 55 0.83 2.06 4.56
N PHE A 56 -0.42 1.81 4.95
CA PHE A 56 -1.03 2.34 6.15
C PHE A 56 -1.14 1.23 7.20
N ARG A 57 -0.74 1.53 8.42
CA ARG A 57 -0.89 0.63 9.55
C ARG A 57 -2.18 0.96 10.29
N ASP A 58 -3.09 0.00 10.30
CA ASP A 58 -4.40 0.14 10.96
C ASP A 58 -4.30 0.01 12.49
N ALA A 59 -5.43 0.14 13.20
CA ALA A 59 -5.51 0.09 14.67
C ALA A 59 -4.97 -1.23 15.25
N ASP A 60 -5.11 -2.33 14.50
CA ASP A 60 -4.57 -3.66 14.85
C ASP A 60 -3.11 -3.87 14.46
N PHE A 61 -2.40 -2.80 14.06
CA PHE A 61 -1.02 -2.84 13.57
C PHE A 61 -0.80 -3.64 12.29
N VAL A 62 -1.88 -4.00 11.59
CA VAL A 62 -1.82 -4.70 10.30
C VAL A 62 -1.50 -3.70 9.19
N PRO A 63 -0.45 -3.94 8.38
CA PRO A 63 -0.14 -3.10 7.24
C PRO A 63 -1.13 -3.37 6.09
N ARG A 64 -1.69 -2.30 5.53
CA ARG A 64 -2.59 -2.33 4.38
C ARG A 64 -2.00 -1.48 3.26
N LEU A 65 -1.93 -2.03 2.06
CA LEU A 65 -1.48 -1.30 0.87
C LEU A 65 -2.43 -0.13 0.60
N CYS A 66 -1.88 1.07 0.48
CA CYS A 66 -2.64 2.23 0.02
C CYS A 66 -2.81 2.12 -1.49
N VAL A 67 -4.05 2.09 -1.99
CA VAL A 67 -4.34 2.01 -3.42
C VAL A 67 -4.65 3.42 -3.95
N PRO A 68 -3.80 3.99 -4.84
CA PRO A 68 -4.07 5.31 -5.40
C PRO A 68 -5.34 5.30 -6.24
N GLU A 69 -6.01 6.45 -6.35
CA GLU A 69 -7.31 6.57 -7.00
C GLU A 69 -7.31 6.05 -8.44
N SER A 70 -6.23 6.27 -9.19
CA SER A 70 -6.04 5.76 -10.55
C SER A 70 -6.04 4.24 -10.66
N GLU A 71 -5.70 3.53 -9.57
CA GLU A 71 -5.53 2.07 -9.55
C GLU A 71 -6.68 1.34 -8.84
N ARG A 72 -7.64 2.06 -8.26
CA ARG A 72 -8.77 1.42 -7.54
C ARG A 72 -9.59 0.50 -8.44
N ASN A 73 -9.87 0.94 -9.67
CA ASN A 73 -10.63 0.12 -10.62
C ASN A 73 -9.87 -1.16 -11.00
N PHE A 74 -8.56 -1.07 -11.17
CA PHE A 74 -7.72 -2.23 -11.44
C PHE A 74 -7.75 -3.22 -10.25
N VAL A 75 -7.58 -2.73 -9.02
CA VAL A 75 -7.62 -3.59 -7.83
C VAL A 75 -8.99 -4.24 -7.65
N LEU A 76 -10.08 -3.52 -7.91
CA LEU A 76 -11.43 -4.06 -7.86
C LEU A 76 -11.65 -5.13 -8.95
N ASP A 77 -11.20 -4.87 -10.18
CA ASP A 77 -11.32 -5.82 -11.29
C ASP A 77 -10.49 -7.08 -11.05
N GLU A 78 -9.25 -6.95 -10.59
CA GLU A 78 -8.41 -8.09 -10.19
C GLU A 78 -9.02 -8.85 -9.01
N SER A 79 -9.60 -8.17 -8.01
CA SER A 79 -10.27 -8.86 -6.90
C SER A 79 -11.51 -9.63 -7.34
N HIS A 80 -12.14 -9.22 -8.43
CA HIS A 80 -13.28 -9.91 -9.04
C HIS A 80 -12.85 -11.06 -9.98
N ASN A 81 -11.69 -10.93 -10.65
CA ASN A 81 -11.17 -11.90 -11.63
C ASN A 81 -10.18 -12.92 -11.04
N SER A 82 -9.56 -12.62 -9.90
CA SER A 82 -8.65 -13.50 -9.16
C SER A 82 -9.33 -13.99 -7.88
N PRO A 83 -10.00 -15.16 -7.88
CA PRO A 83 -10.65 -15.72 -6.69
C PRO A 83 -9.67 -16.17 -5.58
N TYR A 84 -8.41 -15.74 -5.60
CA TYR A 84 -7.34 -16.31 -4.76
C TYR A 84 -6.59 -15.39 -3.81
N GLU A 85 -6.82 -14.07 -3.81
CA GLU A 85 -6.19 -13.20 -2.79
C GLU A 85 -7.22 -12.54 -1.87
N THR A 86 -7.62 -13.34 -0.89
CA THR A 86 -7.95 -12.99 0.50
C THR A 86 -8.09 -11.50 0.84
N GLY A 87 -9.21 -10.93 0.41
CA GLY A 87 -9.87 -9.85 1.12
C GLY A 87 -10.44 -10.36 2.44
N HIS A 88 -9.61 -10.44 3.49
CA HIS A 88 -10.15 -10.42 4.86
C HIS A 88 -10.49 -8.98 5.22
N ALA A 89 -11.63 -8.55 4.65
CA ALA A 89 -12.48 -7.53 5.23
C ALA A 89 -13.25 -8.18 6.39
N GLY A 90 -12.93 -7.75 7.61
CA GLY A 90 -13.75 -7.93 8.81
C GLY A 90 -13.97 -6.56 9.41
#